data_AF-A0AAP0B7G4-F1
#
_entry.id   AF-A0AAP0B7G4-F1
#
_cell.length_a   1.000
_cell.length_b   1.000
_cell.length_c   1.000
_cell.angle_alpha   90.00
_cell.angle_beta   90.00
_cell.angle_gamma   90.00
#
_symmetry.space_group_name_H-M   'P 1'
#
loop_
_entity.id
_entity.type
_entity.pdbx_description
1 polymer ?
#
loop_
_entity_poly.entity_id
_entity_poly.type
_entity_poly.pdbx_seq_one_letter_code
_entity_poly.pdbx_strand_id
1 'polypeptide(L)'
;MVETCYTSSITVVGSVKMEKPKDKWDEADKLRCKNNAKAMNALFRAFDRTEFNHICACDTAYDIWNLLEVTHEGTSQVNDSKLFQLESEFEKFKMEVDEDVDSMYTRFNKIVNDSRILGKSFSNGDLVRKILRSLPLKFNPKVTPISESHDLKSLQIENLIGNLKTHEVELRIQNKSITWNQERKLWH
;
A
#
# COMPACT_ATOMS: atom_id res chain seq x y z
N MET A 1 -40.94 1.89 -17.40
CA MET A 1 -40.13 2.39 -18.53
C MET A 1 -38.85 2.92 -17.93
N VAL A 2 -37.75 2.20 -18.09
CA VAL A 2 -36.42 2.71 -17.70
C VAL A 2 -35.82 3.21 -19.00
N GLU A 3 -35.92 4.51 -19.26
CA GLU A 3 -35.21 5.17 -20.36
C GLU A 3 -33.70 5.06 -20.05
N THR A 4 -33.07 4.03 -20.57
CA THR A 4 -31.65 3.78 -20.36
C THR A 4 -30.81 4.67 -21.27
N CYS A 5 -29.97 5.48 -20.61
CA CYS A 5 -28.63 5.92 -21.03
C CYS A 5 -28.57 7.03 -22.09
N TYR A 6 -28.62 8.28 -21.62
CA TYR A 6 -28.14 9.44 -22.36
C TYR A 6 -26.60 9.47 -22.33
N THR A 7 -25.97 9.42 -23.50
CA THR A 7 -24.60 9.94 -23.66
C THR A 7 -24.50 10.66 -24.98
N SER A 8 -24.50 11.99 -24.93
CA SER A 8 -24.36 12.85 -26.10
C SER A 8 -22.94 12.81 -26.64
N SER A 9 -22.78 12.73 -27.96
CA SER A 9 -21.49 12.98 -28.61
C SER A 9 -21.09 14.45 -28.40
N ILE A 10 -19.80 14.76 -28.24
CA ILE A 10 -19.32 16.13 -27.96
C ILE A 10 -18.64 16.70 -29.21
N THR A 11 -18.99 17.93 -29.58
CA THR A 11 -18.25 18.75 -30.54
C THR A 11 -17.48 19.84 -29.79
N VAL A 12 -16.21 20.03 -30.15
CA VAL A 12 -15.38 21.13 -29.62
C VAL A 12 -15.47 22.30 -30.60
N VAL A 13 -16.04 23.42 -30.15
CA VAL A 13 -16.05 24.68 -30.90
C VAL A 13 -15.22 25.68 -30.10
N GLY A 14 -13.98 25.91 -30.54
CA GLY A 14 -13.00 26.68 -29.76
C GLY A 14 -12.58 25.93 -28.48
N SER A 15 -12.76 26.54 -27.31
CA SER A 15 -12.50 25.95 -25.99
C SER A 15 -13.75 25.38 -25.29
N VAL A 16 -14.92 25.45 -25.93
CA VAL A 16 -16.19 24.98 -25.35
C VAL A 16 -16.54 23.59 -25.89
N LYS A 17 -16.76 22.64 -24.98
CA LYS A 17 -17.34 21.32 -25.29
C LYS A 17 -18.87 21.45 -25.31
N MET A 18 -19.48 21.23 -26.46
CA MET A 18 -20.94 21.24 -26.61
C MET A 18 -21.43 19.87 -27.09
N GLU A 19 -22.66 19.50 -26.72
CA GLU A 19 -23.27 18.29 -27.24
C GLU A 19 -23.57 18.43 -28.74
N LYS A 20 -23.08 17.45 -29.51
CA LYS A 20 -23.32 17.28 -30.93
C LYS A 20 -24.78 16.88 -31.15
N PRO A 21 -25.56 17.65 -31.92
CA PRO A 21 -26.93 17.29 -32.26
C PRO A 21 -27.02 15.89 -32.91
N LYS A 22 -28.03 15.09 -32.52
CA LYS A 22 -28.18 13.67 -32.95
C LYS A 22 -28.26 13.49 -34.46
N ASP A 23 -28.86 14.45 -35.16
CA ASP A 23 -28.96 14.51 -36.61
C ASP A 23 -27.59 14.60 -37.32
N LYS A 24 -26.54 15.03 -36.60
CA LYS A 24 -25.18 15.14 -37.14
C LYS A 24 -24.27 13.97 -36.75
N TRP A 25 -24.79 12.96 -36.05
CA TRP A 25 -23.97 11.84 -35.57
C TRP A 25 -23.45 10.98 -36.71
N ASP A 26 -22.15 10.71 -36.69
CA ASP A 26 -21.54 9.72 -37.57
C ASP A 26 -21.72 8.29 -37.01
N GLU A 27 -21.28 7.29 -37.76
CA GLU A 27 -21.38 5.89 -37.31
C GLU A 27 -20.54 5.59 -36.06
N ALA A 28 -19.44 6.33 -35.86
CA ALA A 28 -18.61 6.17 -34.67
C ALA A 28 -19.30 6.73 -33.41
N ASP A 29 -20.02 7.85 -33.53
CA ASP A 29 -20.86 8.42 -32.47
C ASP A 29 -21.93 7.42 -32.02
N LYS A 30 -22.66 6.85 -32.99
CA LYS A 30 -23.69 5.84 -32.73
C LYS A 30 -23.11 4.59 -32.07
N LEU A 31 -21.95 4.13 -32.54
CA LEU A 31 -21.27 2.96 -31.97
C LEU A 31 -20.81 3.21 -30.53
N ARG A 32 -20.21 4.39 -30.24
CA ARG A 32 -19.81 4.78 -28.88
C ARG A 32 -21.00 4.80 -27.93
N CYS A 33 -22.11 5.42 -28.32
CA CYS A 33 -23.33 5.46 -27.52
C CYS A 33 -23.87 4.06 -27.24
N LYS A 34 -23.94 3.20 -28.27
CA LYS A 34 -24.37 1.80 -28.11
C LYS A 34 -23.47 1.02 -27.15
N ASN A 35 -22.15 1.19 -27.25
CA ASN A 35 -21.20 0.51 -26.38
C ASN A 35 -21.28 1.02 -24.94
N ASN A 36 -21.43 2.33 -24.74
CA ASN A 36 -21.64 2.91 -23.41
C ASN A 36 -22.89 2.34 -22.74
N ALA A 37 -24.03 2.32 -23.45
CA ALA A 37 -25.28 1.76 -22.91
C ALA A 37 -25.15 0.27 -22.53
N LYS A 38 -24.44 -0.52 -23.34
CA LYS A 38 -24.13 -1.92 -23.02
C LYS A 38 -23.27 -2.04 -21.76
N ALA A 39 -22.22 -1.21 -21.65
CA ALA A 39 -21.33 -1.22 -20.50
C ALA A 39 -22.07 -0.82 -19.20
N MET A 40 -22.88 0.26 -19.24
CA MET A 40 -23.72 0.65 -18.10
C MET A 40 -24.68 -0.47 -17.69
N ASN A 41 -25.34 -1.12 -18.65
CA ASN A 41 -26.26 -2.21 -18.34
C ASN A 41 -25.54 -3.41 -17.69
N ALA A 42 -24.34 -3.74 -18.15
CA ALA A 42 -23.51 -4.78 -17.55
C ALA A 42 -23.11 -4.41 -16.11
N LEU A 43 -22.65 -3.16 -15.88
CA LEU A 43 -22.29 -2.66 -14.56
C LEU A 43 -23.48 -2.70 -13.60
N PHE A 44 -24.64 -2.15 -13.99
CA PHE A 44 -25.85 -2.16 -13.15
C PHE A 44 -26.35 -3.55 -12.78
N ARG A 45 -26.10 -4.57 -13.63
CA ARG A 45 -26.45 -5.96 -13.33
C ARG A 45 -25.45 -6.66 -12.42
N ALA A 46 -24.21 -6.20 -12.39
CA ALA A 46 -23.14 -6.80 -11.61
C ALA A 46 -23.20 -6.39 -10.13
N PHE A 47 -23.78 -5.22 -9.83
CA PHE A 47 -23.78 -4.63 -8.49
C PHE A 47 -25.04 -4.95 -7.69
N ASP A 48 -24.87 -5.02 -6.37
CA ASP A 48 -25.99 -5.11 -5.44
C ASP A 48 -26.72 -3.76 -5.33
N ARG A 49 -27.80 -3.73 -4.55
CA ARG A 49 -28.61 -2.52 -4.40
C ARG A 49 -27.87 -1.37 -3.72
N THR A 50 -26.88 -1.67 -2.88
CA THR A 50 -26.09 -0.67 -2.16
C THR A 50 -25.14 0.04 -3.12
N GLU A 51 -24.36 -0.73 -3.87
CA GLU A 51 -23.45 -0.21 -4.89
C GLU A 51 -24.22 0.48 -6.02
N PHE A 52 -25.39 -0.06 -6.43
CA PHE A 52 -26.24 0.56 -7.44
C PHE A 52 -26.68 1.98 -7.03
N ASN A 53 -27.08 2.20 -5.77
CA ASN A 53 -27.50 3.51 -5.30
C ASN A 53 -26.38 4.56 -5.36
N HIS A 54 -25.11 4.14 -5.26
CA HIS A 54 -23.98 5.04 -5.40
C HIS A 54 -23.76 5.46 -6.86
N ILE A 55 -23.99 4.57 -7.82
CA ILE A 55 -23.66 4.79 -9.24
C ILE A 55 -24.86 5.17 -10.12
N CYS A 56 -26.10 5.08 -9.61
CA CYS A 56 -27.30 5.24 -10.45
C CYS A 56 -27.49 6.67 -11.00
N ALA A 57 -26.81 7.66 -10.42
CA ALA A 57 -26.82 9.05 -10.87
C ALA A 57 -25.76 9.35 -11.95
N CYS A 58 -24.90 8.39 -12.30
CA CYS A 58 -23.87 8.57 -13.31
C CYS A 58 -24.44 8.46 -14.73
N ASP A 59 -24.06 9.39 -15.60
CA ASP A 59 -24.58 9.47 -16.97
C ASP A 59 -23.88 8.51 -17.95
N THR A 60 -22.60 8.20 -17.70
CA THR A 60 -21.79 7.34 -18.58
C THR A 60 -21.21 6.14 -17.83
N ALA A 61 -20.87 5.08 -18.56
CA ALA A 61 -20.11 3.96 -18.00
C ALA A 61 -18.72 4.40 -17.49
N TYR A 62 -18.17 5.46 -18.08
CA TYR A 62 -16.92 6.08 -17.63
C TYR A 62 -17.09 6.76 -16.27
N ASP A 63 -18.18 7.50 -16.05
CA ASP A 63 -18.46 8.14 -14.76
C ASP A 63 -18.70 7.10 -13.66
N ILE A 64 -19.44 6.02 -13.99
CA ILE A 64 -19.61 4.87 -13.08
C ILE A 64 -18.25 4.29 -12.71
N TRP A 65 -17.39 4.03 -13.70
CA TRP A 65 -16.06 3.46 -13.48
C TRP A 65 -15.20 4.37 -12.59
N ASN A 66 -15.11 5.66 -12.91
CA ASN A 66 -14.35 6.62 -12.12
C ASN A 66 -14.87 6.74 -10.68
N LEU A 67 -16.20 6.73 -10.49
CA LEU A 67 -16.78 6.79 -9.16
C LEU A 67 -16.44 5.54 -8.35
N LEU A 68 -16.51 4.36 -8.96
CA LEU A 68 -16.12 3.11 -8.31
C LEU A 68 -14.64 3.10 -7.96
N GLU A 69 -13.77 3.53 -8.88
CA GLU A 69 -12.34 3.68 -8.65
C GLU A 69 -12.08 4.60 -7.44
N VAL A 70 -12.71 5.78 -7.40
CA VAL A 70 -12.58 6.72 -6.26
C VAL A 70 -13.15 6.16 -4.96
N THR A 71 -14.28 5.44 -5.03
CA THR A 71 -14.98 4.91 -3.84
C THR A 71 -14.21 3.75 -3.20
N HIS A 72 -13.65 2.86 -4.03
CA HIS A 72 -13.02 1.62 -3.56
C HIS A 72 -11.50 1.72 -3.46
N GLU A 73 -10.85 2.42 -4.38
CA GLU A 73 -9.38 2.59 -4.40
C GLU A 73 -8.93 3.93 -3.80
N GLY A 74 -9.84 4.90 -3.66
CA GLY A 74 -9.54 6.26 -3.22
C GLY A 74 -9.10 7.17 -4.37
N THR A 75 -8.99 8.47 -4.10
CA THR A 75 -8.47 9.42 -5.10
C THR A 75 -6.95 9.32 -5.23
N SER A 76 -6.39 9.68 -6.40
CA SER A 76 -4.94 9.82 -6.58
C SER A 76 -4.31 10.67 -5.48
N GLN A 77 -4.91 11.81 -5.12
CA GLN A 77 -4.40 12.69 -4.06
C GLN A 77 -4.35 12.01 -2.68
N VAL A 78 -5.37 11.24 -2.33
CA VAL A 78 -5.39 10.49 -1.06
C VAL A 78 -4.33 9.39 -1.08
N ASN A 79 -4.18 8.68 -2.20
CA ASN A 79 -3.19 7.63 -2.35
C ASN A 79 -1.75 8.18 -2.33
N ASP A 80 -1.50 9.31 -2.99
CA ASP A 80 -0.21 10.02 -2.93
C ASP A 80 0.12 10.46 -1.51
N SER A 81 -0.87 10.99 -0.77
CA SER A 81 -0.69 11.41 0.62
C SER A 81 -0.39 10.22 1.55
N LYS A 82 -1.10 9.10 1.39
CA LYS A 82 -0.84 7.85 2.11
C LYS A 82 0.55 7.31 1.78
N LEU A 83 0.93 7.32 0.50
CA LEU A 83 2.24 6.85 0.07
C LEU A 83 3.35 7.70 0.69
N PHE A 84 3.23 9.03 0.66
CA PHE A 84 4.19 9.93 1.31
C PHE A 84 4.30 9.67 2.82
N GLN A 85 3.18 9.40 3.50
CA GLN A 85 3.19 9.04 4.92
C GLN A 85 3.95 7.72 5.14
N LEU A 86 3.65 6.67 4.37
CA LEU A 86 4.32 5.37 4.47
C LEU A 86 5.82 5.48 4.17
N GLU A 87 6.22 6.31 3.21
CA GLU A 87 7.62 6.61 2.95
C GLU A 87 8.29 7.28 4.15
N SER A 88 7.61 8.24 4.79
CA SER A 88 8.12 8.88 6.00
C SER A 88 8.27 7.90 7.16
N GLU A 89 7.28 7.02 7.34
CA GLU A 89 7.31 5.95 8.34
C GLU A 89 8.43 4.96 8.06
N PHE A 90 8.60 4.52 6.80
CA PHE A 90 9.71 3.68 6.39
C PHE A 90 11.05 4.36 6.67
N GLU A 91 11.24 5.63 6.32
CA GLU A 91 12.51 6.32 6.54
C GLU A 91 12.83 6.57 8.01
N LYS A 92 11.81 6.78 8.85
CA LYS A 92 11.99 6.95 10.30
C LYS A 92 11.94 5.64 11.07
N PHE A 93 11.65 4.53 10.41
CA PHE A 93 11.44 3.23 11.06
C PHE A 93 12.62 2.87 11.95
N LYS A 94 12.31 2.61 13.22
CA LYS A 94 13.23 2.11 14.25
C LYS A 94 12.47 1.12 15.12
N MET A 95 13.21 0.20 15.71
CA MET A 95 12.70 -0.65 16.78
C MET A 95 12.42 0.23 18.00
N GLU A 96 11.22 0.11 18.56
CA GLU A 96 10.81 0.87 19.74
C GLU A 96 11.49 0.33 21.01
N VAL A 97 11.40 1.13 22.08
CA VAL A 97 11.81 0.69 23.41
C VAL A 97 10.90 -0.47 23.85
N ASP A 98 11.50 -1.54 24.37
CA ASP A 98 10.83 -2.76 24.82
C ASP A 98 10.04 -3.54 23.74
N GLU A 99 10.15 -3.15 22.48
CA GLU A 99 9.67 -3.95 21.36
C GLU A 99 10.55 -5.19 21.18
N ASP A 100 9.94 -6.33 20.81
CA ASP A 100 10.67 -7.53 20.41
C ASP A 100 10.85 -7.60 18.88
N VAL A 101 11.77 -8.46 18.43
CA VAL A 101 12.10 -8.60 17.00
C VAL A 101 10.88 -8.99 16.16
N ASP A 102 9.94 -9.77 16.70
CA ASP A 102 8.76 -10.24 15.95
C ASP A 102 7.74 -9.11 15.73
N SER A 103 7.49 -8.33 16.78
CA SER A 103 6.62 -7.15 16.76
C SER A 103 7.18 -6.08 15.82
N MET A 104 8.49 -5.83 15.91
CA MET A 104 9.20 -4.93 15.00
C MET A 104 9.06 -5.39 13.54
N TYR A 105 9.31 -6.68 13.27
CA TYR A 105 9.22 -7.21 11.92
C TYR A 105 7.79 -7.17 11.36
N THR A 106 6.78 -7.39 12.20
CA THR A 106 5.37 -7.29 11.82
C THR A 106 5.01 -5.87 11.40
N ARG A 107 5.40 -4.86 12.19
CA ARG A 107 5.23 -3.44 11.83
C ARG A 107 5.96 -3.08 10.54
N PHE A 108 7.19 -3.55 10.38
CA PHE A 108 7.98 -3.32 9.18
C PHE A 108 7.29 -3.89 7.93
N ASN A 109 6.82 -5.13 7.98
CA ASN A 109 6.11 -5.77 6.88
C ASN A 109 4.80 -5.08 6.53
N LYS A 110 4.09 -4.54 7.53
CA LYS A 110 2.89 -3.75 7.29
C LYS A 110 3.21 -2.54 6.41
N ILE A 111 4.23 -1.76 6.74
CA ILE A 111 4.66 -0.58 5.95
C ILE A 111 5.03 -0.97 4.52
N VAL A 112 5.80 -2.04 4.36
CA VAL A 112 6.25 -2.55 3.05
C VAL A 112 5.07 -3.02 2.19
N ASN A 113 4.14 -3.76 2.79
CA ASN A 113 2.95 -4.27 2.11
C ASN A 113 1.98 -3.15 1.73
N ASP A 114 1.71 -2.22 2.64
CA ASP A 114 0.84 -1.07 2.41
C ASP A 114 1.43 -0.18 1.28
N SER A 115 2.75 0.01 1.26
CA SER A 115 3.45 0.73 0.17
C SER A 115 3.31 0.01 -1.17
N ARG A 116 3.41 -1.32 -1.18
CA ARG A 116 3.29 -2.14 -2.41
C ARG A 116 1.88 -2.08 -3.00
N ILE A 117 0.85 -2.05 -2.16
CA ILE A 117 -0.54 -1.87 -2.60
C ILE A 117 -0.70 -0.53 -3.33
N LEU A 118 0.00 0.51 -2.89
CA LEU A 118 0.01 1.84 -3.52
C LEU A 118 1.06 1.98 -4.65
N GLY A 119 1.63 0.88 -5.13
CA GLY A 119 2.53 0.87 -6.29
C GLY A 119 4.01 1.11 -5.98
N LYS A 120 4.41 1.26 -4.71
CA LYS A 120 5.83 1.40 -4.33
C LYS A 120 6.41 0.09 -3.83
N SER A 121 7.48 -0.36 -4.47
CA SER A 121 8.23 -1.56 -4.08
C SER A 121 9.63 -1.22 -3.59
N PHE A 122 10.16 -2.03 -2.68
CA PHE A 122 11.51 -1.92 -2.15
C PHE A 122 12.32 -3.14 -2.57
N SER A 123 13.60 -2.96 -2.89
CA SER A 123 14.46 -4.10 -3.18
C SER A 123 14.79 -4.87 -1.89
N ASN A 124 15.08 -6.17 -2.00
CA ASN A 124 15.49 -6.98 -0.84
C ASN A 124 16.65 -6.33 -0.07
N GLY A 125 17.64 -5.78 -0.79
CA GLY A 125 18.77 -5.08 -0.19
C GLY A 125 18.41 -3.76 0.50
N ASP A 126 17.35 -3.06 0.09
CA ASP A 126 16.82 -1.89 0.81
C ASP A 126 16.16 -2.33 2.12
N LEU A 127 15.35 -3.39 2.07
CA LEU A 127 14.65 -3.93 3.24
C LEU A 127 15.63 -4.44 4.30
N VAL A 128 16.61 -5.26 3.89
CA VAL A 128 17.67 -5.78 4.78
C VAL A 128 18.45 -4.64 5.42
N ARG A 129 18.93 -3.67 4.63
CA ARG A 129 19.64 -2.49 5.17
C ARG A 129 18.78 -1.70 6.13
N LYS A 130 17.48 -1.59 5.85
CA LYS A 130 16.57 -0.84 6.69
C LYS A 130 16.41 -1.51 8.04
N ILE A 131 16.10 -2.81 8.07
CA ILE A 131 16.01 -3.61 9.31
C ILE A 131 17.29 -3.45 10.15
N LEU A 132 18.46 -3.65 9.53
CA LEU A 132 19.75 -3.55 10.23
C LEU A 132 19.99 -2.18 10.87
N ARG A 133 19.61 -1.08 10.19
CA ARG A 133 19.75 0.30 10.71
C ARG A 133 18.70 0.68 11.75
N SER A 134 17.60 -0.07 11.82
CA SER A 134 16.49 0.16 12.74
C SER A 134 16.70 -0.50 14.10
N LEU A 135 17.66 -1.43 14.23
CA LEU A 135 17.94 -2.15 15.46
C LEU A 135 18.69 -1.28 16.49
N PRO A 136 18.44 -1.50 17.80
CA PRO A 136 19.17 -0.82 18.87
C PRO A 136 20.59 -1.37 19.00
N LEU A 137 21.49 -0.59 19.61
CA LEU A 137 22.93 -0.88 19.73
C LEU A 137 23.26 -2.26 20.33
N LYS A 138 22.37 -2.83 21.16
CA LYS A 138 22.52 -4.19 21.73
C LYS A 138 22.60 -5.30 20.67
N PHE A 139 22.16 -5.03 19.43
CA PHE A 139 22.27 -5.96 18.30
C PHE A 139 23.53 -5.75 17.45
N ASN A 140 24.36 -4.73 17.72
CA ASN A 140 25.59 -4.46 16.96
C ASN A 140 26.50 -5.69 16.74
N PRO A 141 26.69 -6.59 17.72
CA PRO A 141 27.50 -7.80 17.51
C PRO A 141 27.04 -8.68 16.34
N LYS A 142 25.76 -8.64 15.98
CA LYS A 142 25.20 -9.32 14.79
C LYS A 142 25.13 -8.40 13.57
N VAL A 143 24.82 -7.11 13.77
CA VAL A 143 24.63 -6.14 12.66
C VAL A 143 25.93 -5.84 11.92
N THR A 144 27.05 -5.65 12.62
CA THR A 144 28.34 -5.28 12.02
C THR A 144 28.82 -6.28 10.96
N PRO A 145 29.00 -7.57 11.26
CA PRO A 145 29.51 -8.53 10.28
C PRO A 145 28.58 -8.70 9.08
N ILE A 146 27.26 -8.59 9.27
CA ILE A 146 26.29 -8.66 8.17
C ILE A 146 26.41 -7.42 7.28
N SER A 147 26.50 -6.24 7.87
CA SER A 147 26.59 -4.97 7.13
C SER A 147 27.90 -4.85 6.33
N GLU A 148 28.98 -5.44 6.83
CA GLU A 148 30.27 -5.52 6.15
C GLU A 148 30.30 -6.57 5.03
N SER A 149 29.39 -7.55 5.07
CA SER A 149 29.24 -8.51 3.98
C SER A 149 28.68 -7.83 2.72
N HIS A 150 29.29 -8.09 1.56
CA HIS A 150 28.87 -7.48 0.29
C HIS A 150 27.57 -8.06 -0.28
N ASP A 151 26.98 -9.08 0.35
CA ASP A 151 25.88 -9.86 -0.21
C ASP A 151 24.52 -9.63 0.47
N LEU A 152 24.23 -8.37 0.79
CA LEU A 152 22.93 -7.99 1.37
C LEU A 152 21.75 -8.22 0.41
N LYS A 153 22.01 -8.35 -0.90
CA LYS A 153 20.98 -8.54 -1.91
C LYS A 153 20.46 -9.98 -1.95
N SER A 154 21.32 -10.97 -1.71
CA SER A 154 20.92 -12.39 -1.70
C SER A 154 20.38 -12.85 -0.33
N LEU A 155 20.71 -12.12 0.73
CA LEU A 155 20.33 -12.48 2.09
C LEU A 155 18.80 -12.55 2.22
N GLN A 156 18.31 -13.74 2.55
CA GLN A 156 16.90 -13.96 2.85
C GLN A 156 16.53 -13.24 4.15
N ILE A 157 15.47 -12.43 4.11
CA ILE A 157 15.02 -11.64 5.27
C ILE A 157 14.61 -12.58 6.41
N GLU A 158 14.01 -13.72 6.10
CA GLU A 158 13.57 -14.73 7.06
C GLU A 158 14.76 -15.27 7.87
N ASN A 159 15.90 -15.51 7.21
CA ASN A 159 17.13 -15.93 7.87
C ASN A 159 17.68 -14.83 8.77
N LEU A 160 17.65 -13.57 8.31
CA LEU A 160 18.05 -12.42 9.13
C LEU A 160 17.17 -12.32 10.39
N ILE A 161 15.85 -12.38 10.25
CA ILE A 161 14.92 -12.32 11.37
C ILE A 161 15.12 -13.49 12.33
N GLY A 162 15.33 -14.71 11.84
CA GLY A 162 15.64 -15.87 12.67
C GLY A 162 16.91 -15.69 13.51
N ASN A 163 17.97 -15.14 12.89
CA ASN A 163 19.22 -14.83 13.57
C ASN A 163 19.04 -13.74 14.64
N LEU A 164 18.26 -12.70 14.35
CA LEU A 164 17.97 -11.62 15.30
C LEU A 164 17.14 -12.12 16.50
N LYS A 165 16.14 -12.97 16.27
CA LYS A 165 15.35 -13.59 17.35
C LYS A 165 16.22 -14.46 18.25
N THR A 166 17.15 -15.22 17.68
CA THR A 166 18.10 -16.04 18.45
C THR A 166 18.97 -15.16 19.34
N HIS A 167 19.52 -14.07 18.80
CA HIS A 167 20.32 -13.11 19.55
C HIS A 167 19.52 -12.39 20.65
N GLU A 168 18.25 -12.08 20.41
CA GLU A 168 17.36 -11.50 21.42
C GLU A 168 17.21 -12.43 22.64
N VAL A 169 17.06 -13.74 22.41
CA VAL A 169 17.00 -14.74 23.49
C VAL A 169 18.33 -14.79 24.27
N GLU A 170 19.47 -14.78 23.57
CA GLU A 170 20.80 -14.74 24.19
C GLU A 170 20.96 -13.50 25.10
N LEU A 171 20.57 -12.32 24.61
CA LEU A 171 20.59 -11.08 25.39
C LEU A 171 19.70 -11.16 26.65
N ARG A 172 18.52 -11.77 26.53
CA ARG A 172 17.61 -11.96 27.67
C ARG A 172 18.22 -12.86 28.74
N ILE A 173 18.90 -13.93 28.34
CA ILE A 173 19.60 -14.84 29.27
C ILE A 173 20.77 -14.12 29.96
N GLN A 174 21.57 -13.37 29.19
CA GLN A 174 22.71 -12.62 29.73
C GLN A 174 22.27 -11.56 30.75
N ASN A 175 21.22 -10.79 30.44
CA ASN A 175 20.68 -9.78 31.36
C ASN A 175 20.16 -10.40 32.67
N LYS A 176 19.51 -11.57 32.60
CA LYS A 176 19.09 -12.32 33.80
C LYS A 176 20.28 -12.77 34.65
N SER A 177 21.36 -13.25 34.02
CA SER A 177 22.57 -13.66 34.74
C SER A 177 23.26 -12.47 35.43
N ILE A 178 23.35 -11.32 34.73
CA ILE A 178 23.95 -10.10 35.27
C ILE A 178 23.15 -9.59 36.48
N THR A 179 21.83 -9.51 36.36
CA THR A 179 20.94 -9.08 37.45
C THR A 179 21.04 -9.99 38.67
N TRP A 180 20.99 -11.33 38.47
CA TRP A 180 21.22 -12.30 39.53
C TRP A 180 22.57 -12.11 40.25
N ASN A 181 23.64 -11.89 39.48
CA ASN A 181 24.97 -11.68 40.05
C ASN A 181 25.10 -10.35 40.82
N GLN A 182 24.37 -9.31 40.41
CA GLN A 182 24.32 -8.03 41.10
C GLN A 182 23.56 -8.15 42.42
N GLU A 183 22.39 -8.79 42.43
CA GLU A 183 21.61 -9.02 43.65
C GLU A 183 22.41 -9.82 44.68
N ARG A 184 23.07 -10.91 44.26
CA ARG A 184 23.92 -11.70 45.16
C ARG A 184 25.05 -10.90 45.82
N LYS A 185 25.59 -9.88 45.15
CA LYS A 185 26.62 -8.98 45.72
C LYS A 185 26.05 -7.95 46.70
N LEU A 186 24.75 -7.67 46.66
CA LEU A 186 24.10 -6.77 47.62
C LEU A 186 23.80 -7.45 48.95
N TRP A 187 23.69 -8.78 48.94
CA TRP A 187 23.37 -9.60 50.12
C TRP A 187 24.61 -10.23 50.81
N HIS A 188 25.82 -9.87 50.37
CA HIS A 188 27.09 -10.32 50.92
C HIS A 188 28.00 -9.12 51.20
#